data_AF-A0A8J4TI06-F1
#
_entry.id   AF-A0A8J4TI06-F1
#
_cell.length_a   1.000
_cell.length_b   1.000
_cell.length_c   1.000
_cell.angle_alpha   90.00
_cell.angle_beta   90.00
_cell.angle_gamma   90.00
#
_symmetry.space_group_name_H-M   'P 1'
#
loop_
_entity.id
_entity.type
_entity.pdbx_description
1 polymer ?
#
loop_
_entity_poly.entity_id
_entity_poly.type
_entity_poly.pdbx_seq_one_letter_code
_entity_poly.pdbx_strand_id
1 'polypeptide(L)'
;MMFSICSADLTECPEGLMHIGDGICIIQFANKTTYCEAHRTCDEEGRRRKIRLFMIGRNAGRLPTNITEDVTIHVGAHSLLGGPKGRDAEWQVSEPGYISSSLGKNGKALMSNPPELEQLTLMRYGKMQAVSVDEIATAVVCEKSEKNHPNKVDSSKFRKNHPWTLSSNFMQSEESVGCFRSLPTTTALACGLK
;
A
#
# COMPACT_ATOMS: atom_id res chain seq x y z
N MET A 1 -27.28 -38.86 8.29
CA MET A 1 -27.04 -37.41 8.10
C MET A 1 -25.66 -37.24 7.52
N MET A 2 -25.57 -36.81 6.26
CA MET A 2 -24.30 -36.56 5.58
C MET A 2 -23.91 -35.11 5.91
N PHE A 3 -22.88 -34.94 6.74
CA PHE A 3 -22.29 -33.62 6.93
C PHE A 3 -21.46 -33.31 5.68
N SER A 4 -22.01 -32.48 4.80
CA SER A 4 -21.26 -31.92 3.68
C SER A 4 -20.32 -30.85 4.24
N ILE A 5 -19.04 -31.19 4.31
CA ILE A 5 -17.99 -30.23 4.66
C ILE A 5 -17.71 -29.44 3.39
N CYS A 6 -18.18 -28.19 3.33
CA CYS A 6 -17.71 -27.25 2.30
C CYS A 6 -16.24 -26.93 2.60
N SER A 7 -15.34 -27.69 1.99
CA SER A 7 -13.96 -27.26 1.80
C SER A 7 -13.99 -26.17 0.73
N ALA A 8 -13.91 -24.91 1.13
CA ALA A 8 -13.58 -23.85 0.19
C ALA A 8 -12.16 -24.13 -0.32
N ASP A 9 -12.00 -24.41 -1.61
CA ASP A 9 -10.70 -24.44 -2.26
C ASP A 9 -10.01 -23.10 -1.98
N LEU A 10 -9.01 -23.13 -1.10
CA LEU A 10 -8.21 -21.97 -0.68
C LEU A 10 -7.19 -21.56 -1.75
N THR A 11 -7.26 -22.13 -2.95
CA THR A 11 -6.21 -22.08 -3.97
C THR A 11 -6.57 -21.27 -5.20
N GLU A 12 -7.82 -20.84 -5.37
CA GLU A 12 -8.23 -20.12 -6.57
C GLU A 12 -8.50 -18.63 -6.27
N CYS A 13 -7.86 -17.77 -7.05
CA CYS A 13 -8.12 -16.34 -6.94
C CYS A 13 -9.55 -16.02 -7.38
N PRO A 14 -10.22 -15.05 -6.71
CA PRO A 14 -11.52 -14.60 -7.17
C PRO A 14 -11.48 -14.20 -8.65
N GLU A 15 -12.62 -14.35 -9.33
CA GLU A 15 -12.74 -14.08 -10.76
C GLU A 15 -12.09 -12.73 -11.15
N GLY A 16 -11.25 -12.77 -12.18
CA GLY A 16 -10.53 -11.61 -12.71
C GLY A 16 -9.31 -11.16 -11.91
N LEU A 17 -8.90 -11.90 -10.87
CA LEU A 17 -7.59 -11.76 -10.24
C LEU A 17 -6.64 -12.85 -10.74
N MET A 18 -5.36 -12.51 -10.86
CA MET A 18 -4.28 -13.41 -11.23
C MET A 18 -3.59 -13.97 -9.98
N HIS A 19 -3.33 -15.27 -9.96
CA HIS A 19 -2.52 -15.90 -8.92
C HIS A 19 -1.02 -15.78 -9.26
N ILE A 20 -0.21 -15.26 -8.33
CA ILE A 20 1.24 -15.10 -8.50
C ILE A 20 2.07 -15.97 -7.54
N GLY A 21 1.47 -17.01 -6.96
CA GLY A 21 2.12 -17.94 -6.03
C GLY A 21 1.77 -17.66 -4.57
N ASP A 22 1.89 -18.69 -3.72
CA ASP A 22 1.63 -18.67 -2.28
C ASP A 22 0.29 -18.04 -1.86
N GLY A 23 -0.77 -18.26 -2.63
CA GLY A 23 -2.11 -17.72 -2.34
C GLY A 23 -2.26 -16.22 -2.61
N ILE A 24 -1.26 -15.58 -3.22
CA ILE A 24 -1.30 -14.16 -3.54
C ILE A 24 -2.08 -13.95 -4.83
N CYS A 25 -3.14 -13.13 -4.71
CA CYS A 25 -4.01 -12.77 -5.81
C CYS A 25 -3.90 -11.27 -6.10
N ILE A 26 -3.66 -10.94 -7.36
CA ILE A 26 -3.48 -9.55 -7.80
C ILE A 26 -4.39 -9.18 -8.96
N ILE A 27 -4.56 -7.88 -9.18
CA ILE A 27 -5.13 -7.32 -10.41
C ILE A 27 -4.29 -6.11 -10.83
N GLN A 28 -4.07 -5.96 -12.13
CA GLN A 28 -3.31 -4.86 -12.71
C GLN A 28 -4.21 -3.93 -13.52
N PHE A 29 -3.97 -2.63 -13.42
CA PHE A 29 -4.59 -1.60 -14.24
C PHE A 29 -3.50 -0.82 -14.98
N ALA A 30 -3.62 -0.72 -16.30
CA ALA A 30 -2.76 0.13 -17.13
C ALA A 30 -3.32 1.55 -17.12
N ASN A 31 -3.00 2.33 -16.09
CA ASN A 31 -3.42 3.72 -15.96
C ASN A 31 -2.29 4.57 -15.40
N LYS A 32 -2.09 5.76 -15.97
CA LYS A 32 -1.19 6.75 -15.39
C LYS A 32 -1.80 7.26 -14.10
N THR A 33 -1.02 7.24 -13.03
CA THR A 33 -1.57 7.44 -11.70
C THR A 33 -0.52 8.01 -10.77
N THR A 34 -0.95 8.91 -9.89
CA THR A 34 -0.20 9.28 -8.70
C THR A 34 -0.32 8.19 -7.63
N TYR A 35 0.54 8.25 -6.61
CA TYR A 35 0.51 7.30 -5.50
C TYR A 35 -0.85 7.21 -4.77
N CYS A 36 -1.47 8.36 -4.53
CA CYS A 36 -2.76 8.42 -3.83
C CYS A 36 -3.91 7.91 -4.70
N GLU A 37 -3.86 8.19 -6.01
CA GLU A 37 -4.84 7.66 -6.95
C GLU A 37 -4.73 6.14 -7.08
N ALA A 38 -3.52 5.58 -7.05
CA ALA A 38 -3.30 4.14 -7.07
C ALA A 38 -3.93 3.45 -5.85
N HIS A 39 -3.76 4.02 -4.65
CA HIS A 39 -4.49 3.57 -3.45
C HIS A 39 -6.00 3.60 -3.63
N ARG A 40 -6.52 4.71 -4.13
CA ARG A 40 -7.95 4.89 -4.38
C ARG A 40 -8.48 3.87 -5.39
N THR A 41 -7.76 3.62 -6.48
CA THR A 41 -8.13 2.62 -7.49
C THR A 41 -8.27 1.24 -6.86
N CYS A 42 -7.34 0.83 -5.99
CA CYS A 42 -7.44 -0.45 -5.30
C CYS A 42 -8.62 -0.50 -4.33
N ASP A 43 -8.87 0.55 -3.55
CA ASP A 43 -10.02 0.60 -2.63
C ASP A 43 -11.36 0.53 -3.39
N GLU A 44 -11.53 1.36 -4.42
CA GLU A 44 -12.74 1.43 -5.22
C GLU A 44 -13.04 0.09 -5.92
N GLU A 45 -12.01 -0.54 -6.49
CA GLU A 45 -12.17 -1.84 -7.12
C GLU A 45 -12.51 -2.93 -6.09
N GLY A 46 -11.86 -2.89 -4.93
CA GLY A 46 -12.17 -3.80 -3.83
C GLY A 46 -13.63 -3.67 -3.39
N ARG A 47 -14.11 -2.44 -3.19
CA ARG A 47 -15.51 -2.15 -2.86
C ARG A 47 -16.46 -2.65 -3.94
N ARG A 48 -16.14 -2.42 -5.22
CA ARG A 48 -16.96 -2.88 -6.36
C ARG A 48 -17.09 -4.40 -6.37
N ARG A 49 -16.01 -5.12 -6.09
CA ARG A 49 -15.96 -6.59 -6.04
C ARG A 49 -16.34 -7.19 -4.69
N LYS A 50 -16.60 -6.37 -3.67
CA LYS A 50 -16.85 -6.79 -2.27
C LYS A 50 -15.72 -7.64 -1.69
N ILE A 51 -14.48 -7.38 -2.10
CA ILE A 51 -13.26 -7.99 -1.57
C ILE A 51 -12.31 -6.89 -1.11
N ARG A 52 -11.46 -7.15 -0.12
CA ARG A 52 -10.48 -6.16 0.32
C ARG A 52 -9.28 -6.19 -0.61
N LEU A 53 -9.11 -5.14 -1.41
CA LEU A 53 -7.90 -4.91 -2.21
C LEU A 53 -7.10 -3.77 -1.60
N PHE A 54 -5.79 -3.81 -1.76
CA PHE A 54 -4.86 -2.75 -1.37
C PHE A 54 -3.73 -2.67 -2.40
N MET A 55 -3.06 -1.53 -2.51
CA MET A 55 -1.90 -1.42 -3.41
C MET A 55 -0.80 -2.38 -2.97
N ILE A 56 -0.21 -3.12 -3.92
CA ILE A 56 0.74 -4.20 -3.63
C ILE A 56 1.89 -3.69 -2.75
N GLY A 57 2.16 -4.41 -1.66
CA GLY A 57 3.16 -4.03 -0.66
C GLY A 57 4.42 -4.88 -0.76
N ARG A 58 4.67 -5.68 0.27
CA ARG A 58 5.91 -6.48 0.40
C ARG A 58 6.05 -7.56 -0.67
N ASN A 59 4.93 -7.97 -1.26
CA ASN A 59 4.89 -8.94 -2.34
C ASN A 59 5.23 -8.35 -3.71
N ALA A 60 5.49 -7.04 -3.82
CA ALA A 60 5.84 -6.40 -5.10
C ALA A 60 7.07 -7.05 -5.75
N GLY A 61 8.08 -7.44 -4.96
CA GLY A 61 9.27 -8.13 -5.47
C GLY A 61 9.02 -9.54 -6.03
N ARG A 62 7.80 -10.06 -5.89
CA ARG A 62 7.36 -11.34 -6.45
C ARG A 62 6.57 -11.19 -7.74
N LEU A 63 6.34 -9.97 -8.20
CA LEU A 63 5.64 -9.74 -9.45
C LEU A 63 6.41 -10.39 -10.60
N PRO A 64 5.72 -11.11 -11.48
CA PRO A 64 6.36 -11.77 -12.62
C PRO A 64 6.91 -10.73 -13.60
N THR A 65 7.96 -11.10 -14.35
CA THR A 65 8.67 -10.18 -15.24
C THR A 65 7.75 -9.55 -16.29
N ASN A 66 6.79 -10.31 -16.83
CA ASN A 66 5.81 -9.81 -17.79
C ASN A 66 4.91 -8.67 -17.25
N ILE A 67 4.78 -8.53 -15.92
CA ILE A 67 4.07 -7.41 -15.29
C ILE A 67 5.00 -6.21 -15.06
N THR A 68 6.32 -6.41 -14.97
CA THR A 68 7.26 -5.40 -14.45
C THR A 68 8.28 -4.88 -15.48
N GLU A 69 8.35 -5.49 -16.66
CA GLU A 69 9.36 -5.21 -17.69
C GLU A 69 9.18 -3.83 -18.34
N ASP A 70 7.94 -3.43 -18.64
CA ASP A 70 7.64 -2.20 -19.41
C ASP A 70 6.76 -1.19 -18.68
N VAL A 71 6.63 -1.32 -17.35
CA VAL A 71 5.78 -0.42 -16.55
C VAL A 71 6.49 0.08 -15.30
N THR A 72 6.02 1.23 -14.83
CA THR A 72 6.29 1.71 -13.49
C THR A 72 5.07 1.49 -12.61
N ILE A 73 5.28 0.94 -11.41
CA ILE A 73 4.22 0.59 -10.47
C ILE A 73 4.53 1.23 -9.12
N HIS A 74 3.58 1.97 -8.56
CA HIS A 74 3.67 2.35 -7.16
C HIS A 74 3.53 1.11 -6.28
N VAL A 75 4.45 0.96 -5.35
CA VAL A 75 4.38 -0.06 -4.30
C VAL A 75 3.83 0.63 -3.07
N GLY A 76 2.93 -0.02 -2.35
CA GLY A 76 2.37 0.43 -1.07
C GLY A 76 3.40 0.41 0.05
N ALA A 77 4.54 1.04 -0.16
CA ALA A 77 5.60 1.21 0.81
C ALA A 77 6.12 2.65 0.78
N HIS A 78 6.18 3.31 1.93
CA HIS A 78 6.46 4.75 2.03
C HIS A 78 7.09 5.14 3.38
N SER A 79 7.69 6.32 3.46
CA SER A 79 8.28 6.88 4.70
C SER A 79 7.59 8.13 5.23
N LEU A 80 6.41 8.49 4.69
CA LEU A 80 5.73 9.76 4.95
C LEU A 80 5.54 10.11 6.44
N LEU A 81 5.30 9.15 7.33
CA LEU A 81 5.08 9.45 8.76
C LEU A 81 6.39 9.62 9.58
N GLY A 82 7.54 9.19 9.03
CA GLY A 82 8.83 9.20 9.72
C GLY A 82 9.64 10.50 9.55
N GLY A 83 9.19 11.38 8.66
CA GLY A 83 9.91 12.59 8.23
C GLY A 83 11.10 12.29 7.30
N PRO A 84 11.72 13.35 6.72
CA PRO A 84 12.88 13.21 5.86
C PRO A 84 14.10 12.76 6.68
N LYS A 85 14.35 11.45 6.70
CA LYS A 85 15.53 10.86 7.35
C LYS A 85 16.50 10.21 6.36
N GLY A 86 16.31 10.45 5.06
CA GLY A 86 17.14 9.87 4.01
C GLY A 86 17.22 8.34 4.14
N ARG A 87 18.39 7.83 4.52
CA ARG A 87 18.65 6.39 4.70
C ARG A 87 18.10 5.80 6.00
N ASP A 88 17.82 6.63 7.01
CA ASP A 88 17.26 6.21 8.30
C ASP A 88 15.73 6.35 8.33
N ALA A 89 15.11 6.50 7.16
CA ALA A 89 13.67 6.55 6.99
C ALA A 89 13.05 5.21 7.42
N GLU A 90 12.09 5.29 8.35
CA GLU A 90 11.32 4.12 8.74
C GLU A 90 10.20 3.88 7.72
N TRP A 91 10.37 2.83 6.93
CA TRP A 91 9.42 2.46 5.89
C TRP A 91 8.20 1.76 6.48
N GLN A 92 7.03 2.13 5.98
CA GLN A 92 5.77 1.48 6.25
C GLN A 92 5.27 0.75 5.03
N VAL A 93 4.37 -0.19 5.24
CA VAL A 93 3.67 -0.88 4.16
C VAL A 93 2.17 -0.72 4.34
N SER A 94 1.46 -0.56 3.23
CA SER A 94 0.01 -0.35 3.18
C SER A 94 -0.79 -1.64 3.38
N GLU A 95 -0.12 -2.74 3.70
CA GLU A 95 -0.70 -4.06 3.84
C GLU A 95 -1.55 -4.16 5.14
N PRO A 96 -2.84 -4.50 5.04
CA PRO A 96 -3.71 -4.62 6.20
C PRO A 96 -3.20 -5.59 7.27
N GLY A 97 -3.21 -5.14 8.52
CA GLY A 97 -2.83 -5.98 9.67
C GLY A 97 -1.33 -6.15 9.85
N TYR A 98 -0.51 -5.51 9.00
CA TYR A 98 0.92 -5.46 9.18
C TYR A 98 1.37 -4.10 9.69
N ILE A 99 2.07 -4.17 10.81
CA ILE A 99 2.46 -3.04 11.64
C ILE A 99 3.99 -2.86 11.57
N SER A 100 4.74 -3.86 11.10
CA SER A 100 6.21 -3.86 11.10
C SER A 100 6.82 -3.16 9.89
N SER A 101 7.87 -2.38 10.14
CA SER A 101 8.65 -1.57 9.19
C SER A 101 9.56 -2.33 8.23
N SER A 102 9.38 -3.64 8.07
CA SER A 102 10.28 -4.45 7.24
C SER A 102 9.68 -4.75 5.87
N LEU A 103 10.21 -4.10 4.84
CA LEU A 103 10.21 -4.57 3.44
C LEU A 103 11.04 -5.87 3.25
N GLY A 104 11.40 -6.54 4.35
CA GLY A 104 12.23 -7.75 4.35
C GLY A 104 13.59 -7.52 3.69
N LYS A 105 14.13 -8.57 3.06
CA LYS A 105 15.41 -8.50 2.30
C LYS A 105 15.37 -7.50 1.14
N ASN A 106 14.17 -7.14 0.66
CA ASN A 106 13.97 -6.20 -0.44
C ASN A 106 14.15 -4.73 -0.02
N GLY A 107 14.09 -4.43 1.29
CA GLY A 107 14.31 -3.07 1.81
C GLY A 107 15.73 -2.53 1.53
N LYS A 108 16.72 -3.41 1.34
CA LYS A 108 18.09 -3.00 1.00
C LYS A 108 18.21 -2.33 -0.37
N ALA A 109 17.32 -2.63 -1.31
CA ALA A 109 17.34 -2.03 -2.65
C ALA A 109 16.86 -0.57 -2.65
N LEU A 110 16.06 -0.15 -1.66
CA LEU A 110 15.49 1.20 -1.58
C LEU A 110 16.50 2.27 -1.13
N MET A 111 17.62 1.86 -0.55
CA MET A 111 18.55 2.74 0.16
C MET A 111 19.70 3.28 -0.70
N SER A 112 19.77 2.94 -2.00
CA SER A 112 20.94 3.28 -2.81
C SER A 112 21.07 4.79 -3.05
N ASN A 113 19.97 5.52 -3.22
CA ASN A 113 19.92 6.99 -3.35
C ASN A 113 18.51 7.52 -2.98
N PRO A 114 18.15 7.57 -1.69
CA PRO A 114 16.84 8.05 -1.30
C PRO A 114 16.70 9.56 -1.56
N PRO A 115 15.53 10.05 -2.00
CA PRO A 115 15.21 11.48 -2.03
C PRO A 115 15.45 12.13 -0.65
N GLU A 116 15.81 13.41 -0.66
CA GLU A 116 16.03 14.18 0.59
C GLU A 116 14.74 14.35 1.41
N LEU A 117 13.59 14.36 0.74
CA LEU A 117 12.26 14.57 1.32
C LEU A 117 11.47 13.26 1.49
N GLU A 118 10.15 13.38 1.60
CA GLU A 118 9.18 12.28 1.63
C GLU A 118 9.45 11.24 0.53
N GLN A 119 9.46 9.96 0.92
CA GLN A 119 9.83 8.87 0.01
C GLN A 119 8.68 7.90 -0.16
N LEU A 120 8.37 7.63 -1.41
CA LEU A 120 7.50 6.56 -1.86
C LEU A 120 8.35 5.45 -2.49
N THR A 121 7.77 4.27 -2.65
CA THR A 121 8.39 3.20 -3.42
C THR A 121 7.78 3.11 -4.82
N LEU A 122 8.65 3.10 -5.83
CA LEU A 122 8.30 2.78 -7.20
C LEU A 122 9.04 1.52 -7.65
N MET A 123 8.35 0.62 -8.34
CA MET A 123 8.95 -0.46 -9.08
C MET A 123 9.13 -0.06 -10.55
N ARG A 124 10.35 -0.18 -11.06
CA ARG A 124 10.72 0.12 -12.45
C ARG A 124 11.74 -0.93 -12.92
N TYR A 125 11.46 -1.61 -14.04
CA TYR A 125 12.29 -2.70 -14.58
C TYR A 125 12.57 -3.80 -13.54
N GLY A 126 11.53 -4.22 -12.82
CA GLY A 126 11.63 -5.24 -11.75
C GLY A 126 12.43 -4.81 -10.50
N LYS A 127 12.85 -3.55 -10.40
CA LYS A 127 13.63 -3.02 -9.27
C LYS A 127 12.83 -1.99 -8.50
N MET A 128 12.86 -2.09 -7.16
CA MET A 128 12.28 -1.09 -6.27
C MET A 128 13.24 0.07 -6.05
N GLN A 129 12.70 1.28 -6.07
CA GLN A 129 13.44 2.54 -5.92
C GLN A 129 12.63 3.50 -5.02
N ALA A 130 13.34 4.28 -4.20
CA ALA A 130 12.74 5.38 -3.48
C ALA A 130 12.56 6.58 -4.42
N VAL A 131 11.37 7.17 -4.46
CA VAL A 131 11.01 8.30 -5.32
C VAL A 131 10.26 9.37 -4.52
N SER A 132 10.20 10.58 -5.04
CA SER A 132 9.40 11.68 -4.49
C SER A 132 7.90 11.46 -4.74
N VAL A 133 7.07 12.26 -4.06
CA VAL A 133 5.61 12.14 -4.09
C VAL A 133 4.94 12.53 -5.41
N ASP A 134 5.63 13.27 -6.26
CA ASP A 134 5.19 13.75 -7.57
C ASP A 134 5.40 12.73 -8.71
N GLU A 135 6.10 11.63 -8.45
CA GLU A 135 6.37 10.61 -9.45
C GLU A 135 5.06 9.95 -9.94
N ILE A 136 4.94 9.79 -11.26
CA ILE A 136 3.76 9.17 -11.90
C ILE A 136 4.10 7.72 -12.31
N ALA A 137 3.31 6.77 -11.83
CA ALA A 137 3.35 5.38 -12.28
C ALA A 137 2.52 5.18 -13.56
N THR A 138 2.88 4.20 -14.39
CA THR A 138 2.12 3.82 -15.60
C THR A 138 1.14 2.68 -15.35
N ALA A 139 1.20 2.05 -14.18
CA ALA A 139 0.29 0.99 -13.78
C ALA A 139 0.02 0.97 -12.28
N VAL A 140 -1.15 0.44 -11.92
CA VAL A 140 -1.52 0.09 -10.54
C VAL A 140 -1.56 -1.43 -10.44
N VAL A 141 -0.96 -1.99 -9.38
CA VAL A 141 -1.17 -3.39 -9.01
C VAL A 141 -1.79 -3.44 -7.63
N CYS A 142 -2.97 -4.06 -7.56
CA CYS A 142 -3.70 -4.26 -6.33
C CYS A 142 -3.59 -5.72 -5.90
N GLU A 143 -3.35 -5.95 -4.61
CA GLU A 143 -3.29 -7.25 -3.99
C GLU A 143 -4.55 -7.49 -3.14
N LYS A 144 -5.07 -8.71 -3.17
CA LYS A 144 -6.15 -9.14 -2.30
C LYS A 144 -5.62 -9.40 -0.90
N SER A 145 -6.26 -8.79 0.09
CA SER A 145 -5.95 -9.08 1.49
C SER A 145 -6.45 -10.46 1.90
N GLU A 146 -5.62 -11.18 2.64
CA GLU A 146 -6.02 -12.37 3.38
C GLU A 146 -6.87 -12.03 4.61
N LYS A 147 -6.80 -10.78 5.08
CA LYS A 147 -7.65 -10.30 6.16
C LYS A 147 -9.03 -9.96 5.61
N ASN A 148 -10.06 -10.43 6.30
CA ASN A 148 -11.44 -10.12 5.98
C ASN A 148 -11.67 -8.58 5.90
N HIS A 149 -12.65 -8.17 5.10
CA HIS A 149 -13.10 -6.78 5.00
C HIS A 149 -13.31 -6.17 6.39
N PRO A 150 -12.98 -4.89 6.65
CA PRO A 150 -13.11 -4.23 7.97
C PRO A 150 -14.51 -4.27 8.59
N ASN A 151 -15.53 -4.71 7.84
CA ASN A 151 -16.90 -4.92 8.34
C ASN A 151 -17.08 -6.24 9.10
N LYS A 152 -16.07 -7.13 9.08
CA LYS A 152 -15.96 -8.23 10.04
C LYS A 152 -15.00 -7.78 11.13
N VAL A 153 -15.48 -7.82 12.37
CA VAL A 153 -14.77 -7.38 13.58
C VAL A 153 -13.56 -8.28 13.82
N ASP A 154 -12.50 -8.06 13.07
CA ASP A 154 -11.16 -8.47 13.46
C ASP A 154 -10.51 -7.21 13.99
N SER A 155 -10.61 -7.03 15.32
CA SER A 155 -10.12 -5.86 16.02
C SER A 155 -8.62 -5.72 15.75
N SER A 156 -8.26 -4.85 14.80
CA SER A 156 -6.89 -4.44 14.57
C SER A 156 -6.47 -3.71 15.84
N LYS A 157 -5.74 -4.39 16.73
CA LYS A 157 -5.33 -3.82 18.01
C LYS A 157 -4.47 -2.60 17.72
N PHE A 158 -5.03 -1.42 17.95
CA PHE A 158 -4.28 -0.18 17.99
C PHE A 158 -3.28 -0.29 19.14
N ARG A 159 -2.04 -0.62 18.82
CA ARG A 159 -0.98 -0.62 19.82
C ARG A 159 -0.63 0.84 20.06
N LYS A 160 -0.97 1.37 21.23
CA LYS A 160 -0.70 2.76 21.64
C LYS A 160 0.77 3.19 21.44
N ASN A 161 1.68 2.23 21.41
CA ASN A 161 3.12 2.44 21.24
C ASN A 161 3.56 2.36 19.77
N HIS A 162 2.62 2.18 18.85
CA HIS A 162 2.84 2.08 17.42
C HIS A 162 1.89 3.01 16.65
N PRO A 163 2.38 4.01 15.91
CA PRO A 163 3.79 4.28 15.73
C PRO A 163 4.18 5.72 16.06
N TRP A 164 5.19 5.81 16.92
CA TRP A 164 6.06 6.96 17.10
C TRP A 164 5.50 8.14 17.89
N THR A 165 6.41 8.81 18.60
CA THR A 165 6.24 10.23 18.89
C THR A 165 6.29 10.92 17.54
N LEU A 166 5.13 11.30 17.00
CA LEU A 166 5.07 12.13 15.80
C LEU A 166 6.00 13.33 16.06
N SER A 167 6.93 13.61 15.15
CA SER A 167 7.69 14.85 15.24
C SER A 167 6.70 16.00 15.41
N SER A 168 7.03 17.00 16.23
CA SER A 168 6.11 18.11 16.55
C SER A 168 5.50 18.76 15.31
N ASN A 169 6.19 18.62 14.18
CA ASN A 169 5.71 18.92 12.84
C ASN A 169 5.65 17.61 12.03
N PHE A 170 4.50 16.97 11.98
CA PHE A 170 4.23 15.77 11.16
C PHE A 170 4.26 16.08 9.65
N MET A 171 4.30 17.36 9.29
CA MET A 171 4.58 17.89 7.96
C MET A 171 5.66 18.96 8.13
N GLN A 172 6.92 18.57 7.98
CA GLN A 172 8.05 19.51 8.15
C GLN A 172 8.22 20.45 6.94
N SER A 173 7.50 20.17 5.84
CA SER A 173 7.52 20.92 4.59
C SER A 173 6.09 21.13 4.09
N GLU A 174 5.82 22.28 3.46
CA GLU A 174 4.57 22.50 2.71
C GLU A 174 4.45 21.57 1.48
N GLU A 175 5.55 20.93 1.10
CA GLU A 175 5.62 19.92 0.03
C GLU A 175 5.31 18.50 0.52
N SER A 176 5.09 18.33 1.83
CA SER A 176 4.66 17.07 2.45
C SER A 176 3.16 16.87 2.22
N VAL A 177 2.80 16.36 1.04
CA VAL A 177 1.40 16.38 0.59
C VAL A 177 0.60 15.18 1.08
N GLY A 178 1.27 14.08 1.48
CA GLY A 178 0.61 12.83 1.83
C GLY A 178 -0.53 12.45 0.86
N CYS A 179 -1.59 11.83 1.38
CA CYS A 179 -2.85 11.63 0.64
C CYS A 179 -4.01 12.31 1.38
N PHE A 180 -3.87 13.61 1.66
CA PHE A 180 -4.90 14.36 2.39
C PHE A 180 -5.99 14.86 1.47
N ARG A 181 -7.23 14.82 1.96
CA ARG A 181 -8.36 15.51 1.35
C ARG A 181 -8.69 16.73 2.19
N SER A 182 -8.52 17.91 1.61
CA SER A 182 -8.97 19.16 2.24
C SER A 182 -10.49 19.28 2.11
N LEU A 183 -11.17 19.39 3.25
CA LEU A 183 -12.62 19.59 3.30
C LEU A 183 -12.90 20.93 3.97
N PRO A 184 -13.69 21.82 3.35
CA PRO A 184 -14.14 23.03 4.03
C PRO A 184 -15.04 22.61 5.19
N THR A 185 -14.69 23.09 6.38
CA THR A 185 -15.40 22.82 7.64
C THR A 185 -15.26 24.05 8.53
N THR A 186 -16.29 24.30 9.35
CA THR A 186 -16.31 25.44 10.27
C THR A 186 -15.46 25.20 11.52
N THR A 187 -15.17 23.95 11.87
CA THR A 187 -14.36 23.59 13.04
C THR A 187 -13.52 22.33 12.80
N ALA A 188 -12.42 22.19 13.56
CA ALA A 188 -11.60 20.97 13.56
C ALA A 188 -12.38 19.74 14.04
N LEU A 189 -13.28 19.90 15.02
CA LEU A 189 -14.14 18.81 15.50
C LEU A 189 -15.08 18.31 14.40
N ALA A 190 -15.68 19.22 13.62
CA ALA A 190 -16.50 18.84 12.47
C ALA A 190 -15.69 18.19 11.33
N CYS A 191 -14.37 18.38 11.30
CA CYS A 191 -13.49 17.64 10.40
C CYS A 191 -13.36 16.16 10.82
N GLY A 192 -13.10 15.91 12.12
CA GLY A 192 -12.87 14.56 12.64
C GLY A 192 -14.11 13.66 12.71
N LEU A 193 -15.30 14.22 12.49
CA LEU A 193 -16.57 13.49 12.45
C LEU A 193 -17.02 13.10 11.04
N LYS A 194 -16.30 13.54 10.00
CA LYS A 194 -16.54 13.15 8.60
C LYS A 194 -15.72 11.93 8.21
#